data_AF-A0A4R0WZ73-F1
#
_entry.id   AF-A0A4R0WZ73-F1
#
_cell.length_a   1.000
_cell.length_b   1.000
_cell.length_c   1.000
_cell.angle_alpha   90.00
_cell.angle_beta   90.00
_cell.angle_gamma   90.00
#
_symmetry.space_group_name_H-M   'P 1'
#
loop_
_entity.id
_entity.type
_entity.pdbx_description
1 polymer ?
#
loop_
_entity_poly.entity_id
_entity_poly.type
_entity_poly.pdbx_seq_one_letter_code
_entity_poly.pdbx_strand_id
1 'polypeptide(L)'
;WLRSRRCATRASSAKARRLRAELARYKRFATGLREAFPWPARFAAALPDETIVCRCEAITAGELRRVVREMGAKEANRAKAFSRVGMGRCQGRFCAHAGAEVIAAEARVPLEAVGRLRGQAPVKPLPMALVSTCASRET
;
A
#
# COMPACT_ATOMS: atom_id res chain seq x y z
N TRP A 1 -32.09 -1.68 -12.70
CA TRP A 1 -31.02 -2.04 -13.66
C TRP A 1 -30.76 -0.86 -14.59
N LEU A 2 -30.14 0.17 -13.99
CA LEU A 2 -30.06 1.51 -14.52
C LEU A 2 -28.94 1.62 -15.56
N ARG A 3 -29.29 2.22 -16.69
CA ARG A 3 -28.36 2.72 -17.72
C ARG A 3 -27.25 3.52 -17.03
N SER A 4 -26.07 2.90 -16.93
CA SER A 4 -24.84 3.65 -16.72
C SER A 4 -24.72 4.61 -17.90
N ARG A 5 -24.95 5.90 -17.63
CA ARG A 5 -24.54 6.96 -18.55
C ARG A 5 -23.02 6.81 -18.65
N ARG A 6 -22.56 6.10 -19.68
CA ARG A 6 -21.17 6.07 -20.09
C ARG A 6 -20.76 7.52 -20.30
N CYS A 7 -20.09 8.11 -19.33
CA CYS A 7 -19.29 9.32 -19.53
C CYS A 7 -18.04 8.90 -20.32
N ALA A 8 -18.24 8.42 -21.54
CA ALA A 8 -17.18 8.14 -22.49
C ALA A 8 -16.89 9.45 -23.23
N THR A 9 -16.29 10.42 -22.53
CA THR A 9 -15.62 11.51 -23.22
C THR A 9 -14.45 10.89 -23.97
N ARG A 10 -14.60 10.64 -25.28
CA ARG A 10 -13.49 10.30 -26.17
C ARG A 10 -12.48 11.44 -26.05
N ALA A 11 -11.41 11.25 -25.28
CA ALA A 11 -10.33 12.21 -25.21
C ALA A 11 -9.77 12.39 -26.63
N SER A 12 -9.79 13.63 -27.14
CA SER A 12 -9.20 13.96 -28.44
C SER A 12 -7.79 13.37 -28.54
N SER A 13 -7.49 12.70 -29.66
CA SER A 13 -6.21 12.02 -29.88
C SER A 13 -5.01 12.97 -29.69
N ALA A 14 -5.15 14.24 -30.03
CA ALA A 14 -4.16 15.28 -29.79
C ALA A 14 -3.92 15.56 -28.29
N LYS A 15 -5.00 15.68 -27.51
CA LYS A 15 -4.92 15.86 -26.04
C LYS A 15 -4.26 14.65 -25.38
N ALA A 16 -4.62 13.45 -25.81
CA ALA A 16 -4.01 12.21 -25.30
C ALA A 16 -2.51 12.13 -25.61
N ARG A 17 -2.07 12.52 -26.82
CA ARG A 17 -0.64 12.59 -27.18
C ARG A 17 0.12 13.58 -26.30
N ARG A 18 -0.42 14.79 -26.09
CA ARG A 18 0.19 15.81 -25.21
C ARG A 18 0.37 15.29 -23.78
N LEU A 19 -0.68 14.71 -23.18
CA LEU A 19 -0.62 14.16 -21.82
C LEU A 19 0.39 13.00 -21.71
N ARG A 20 0.50 12.15 -22.74
CA ARG A 20 1.51 11.08 -22.77
C ARG A 20 2.94 11.63 -22.83
N ALA A 21 3.18 12.67 -23.62
CA ALA A 21 4.50 13.33 -23.69
C ALA A 21 4.87 13.97 -22.34
N GLU A 22 3.91 14.61 -21.68
CA GLU A 22 4.11 15.18 -20.35
C GLU A 22 4.38 14.10 -19.29
N LEU A 23 3.60 13.01 -19.31
CA LEU A 23 3.81 11.85 -18.44
C LEU A 23 5.19 11.23 -18.67
N ALA A 24 5.67 11.15 -19.92
CA ALA A 24 6.99 10.63 -20.23
C ALA A 24 8.10 11.47 -19.58
N ARG A 25 7.96 12.81 -19.56
CA ARG A 25 8.89 13.70 -18.85
C ARG A 25 8.93 13.39 -17.35
N TYR A 26 7.76 13.26 -16.70
CA TYR A 26 7.71 12.93 -15.27
C TYR A 26 8.23 11.53 -14.97
N LYS A 27 7.99 10.55 -15.84
CA LYS A 27 8.52 9.19 -15.69
C LYS A 27 10.05 9.12 -15.77
N ARG A 28 10.68 9.92 -16.64
CA ARG A 28 12.15 10.02 -16.69
C ARG A 28 12.70 10.57 -15.39
N PHE A 29 12.13 11.66 -14.89
CA PHE A 29 12.52 12.23 -13.60
C PHE A 29 12.34 11.24 -12.44
N ALA A 30 11.18 10.57 -12.36
CA ALA A 30 10.92 9.54 -11.35
C ALA A 30 11.87 8.33 -11.46
N THR A 31 12.41 8.05 -12.65
CA THR A 31 13.42 7.00 -12.82
C THR A 31 14.75 7.43 -12.24
N GLY A 32 15.21 8.65 -12.54
CA GLY A 32 16.41 9.21 -11.92
C GLY A 32 16.33 9.26 -10.40
N LEU A 33 15.17 9.59 -9.83
CA LEU A 33 14.98 9.57 -8.37
C LEU A 33 15.09 8.15 -7.78
N ARG A 34 14.54 7.12 -8.44
CA ARG A 34 14.64 5.74 -7.95
C ARG A 34 16.07 5.20 -8.02
N GLU A 35 16.83 5.60 -9.02
CA GLU A 35 18.24 5.23 -9.17
C GLU A 35 19.12 5.95 -8.15
N ALA A 36 18.88 7.24 -7.92
CA ALA A 36 19.63 8.02 -6.93
C ALA A 36 19.31 7.63 -5.48
N PHE A 37 18.06 7.22 -5.21
CA PHE A 37 17.57 6.87 -3.87
C PHE A 37 16.95 5.46 -3.88
N PRO A 38 17.77 4.41 -4.00
CA PRO A 38 17.27 3.04 -4.02
C PRO A 38 16.65 2.66 -2.67
N TRP A 39 15.64 1.80 -2.72
CA TRP A 39 15.01 1.26 -1.51
C TRP A 39 16.05 0.47 -0.68
N PRO A 40 16.24 0.81 0.61
CA PRO A 40 17.27 0.20 1.45
C PRO A 40 16.82 -1.16 2.03
N ALA A 41 16.52 -2.15 1.17
CA ALA A 41 15.94 -3.45 1.56
C ALA A 41 16.70 -4.14 2.71
N ARG A 42 18.04 -4.18 2.64
CA ARG A 42 18.90 -4.76 3.69
C ARG A 42 18.73 -4.11 5.05
N PHE A 43 18.54 -2.79 5.10
CA PHE A 43 18.35 -2.06 6.35
C PHE A 43 16.95 -2.30 6.91
N ALA A 44 15.94 -2.40 6.04
CA ALA A 44 14.58 -2.74 6.45
C ALA A 44 14.46 -4.16 7.03
N ALA A 45 15.17 -5.13 6.47
CA ALA A 45 15.24 -6.50 7.00
C ALA A 45 15.94 -6.57 8.37
N ALA A 46 17.00 -5.76 8.56
CA ALA A 46 17.86 -5.76 9.74
C ALA A 46 17.47 -4.74 10.82
N LEU A 47 16.22 -4.27 10.83
CA LEU A 47 15.76 -3.32 11.85
C LEU A 47 15.87 -3.91 13.27
N PRO A 48 16.28 -3.14 14.29
CA PRO A 48 16.22 -3.55 15.69
C PRO A 48 14.79 -3.91 16.12
N ASP A 49 14.64 -4.85 17.06
CA ASP A 49 13.33 -5.39 17.46
C ASP A 49 12.38 -4.33 18.06
N GLU A 50 12.94 -3.34 18.74
CA GLU A 50 12.26 -2.19 19.34
C GLU A 50 11.80 -1.15 18.31
N THR A 51 12.25 -1.25 17.06
CA THR A 51 11.91 -0.27 16.02
C THR A 51 10.45 -0.38 15.63
N ILE A 52 9.72 0.74 15.73
CA ILE A 52 8.33 0.82 15.29
C ILE A 52 8.26 0.78 13.76
N VAL A 53 7.69 -0.29 13.22
CA VAL A 53 7.43 -0.45 11.78
C VAL A 53 6.06 0.14 11.42
N CYS A 54 5.04 -0.06 12.26
CA CYS A 54 3.70 0.50 12.05
C CYS A 54 3.39 1.58 13.08
N ARG A 55 3.61 2.85 12.71
CA ARG A 55 3.32 3.98 13.60
C ARG A 55 1.86 4.05 14.07
N CYS A 56 0.90 3.71 13.21
CA CYS A 56 -0.51 3.88 13.56
C CYS A 56 -1.02 2.87 14.59
N GLU A 57 -0.48 1.64 14.57
CA GLU A 57 -0.87 0.57 15.49
C GLU A 57 0.22 0.27 16.52
N ALA A 58 1.29 1.07 16.54
CA ALA A 58 2.48 0.92 17.40
C ALA A 58 3.19 -0.45 17.31
N ILE A 59 3.14 -1.10 16.15
CA ILE A 59 3.75 -2.43 15.95
C ILE A 59 5.24 -2.32 15.68
N THR A 60 6.05 -3.08 16.42
CA THR A 60 7.51 -3.12 16.26
C THR A 60 7.98 -4.21 15.29
N ALA A 61 9.25 -4.14 14.88
CA ALA A 61 9.87 -5.18 14.06
C ALA A 61 9.92 -6.52 14.80
N GLY A 62 10.23 -6.51 16.10
CA GLY A 62 10.25 -7.72 16.93
C GLY A 62 8.88 -8.37 17.05
N GLU A 63 7.81 -7.57 17.16
CA GLU A 63 6.45 -8.11 17.19
C GLU A 63 6.06 -8.76 15.87
N LEU A 64 6.42 -8.15 14.73
CA LEU A 64 6.23 -8.77 13.41
C LEU A 64 7.00 -10.09 13.30
N ARG A 65 8.27 -10.13 13.74
CA ARG A 65 9.08 -11.35 13.73
C ARG A 65 8.47 -12.44 14.60
N ARG A 66 8.00 -12.07 15.79
CA ARG A 66 7.29 -12.98 16.70
C ARG A 66 6.05 -13.59 16.05
N VAL A 67 5.22 -12.77 15.39
CA VAL A 67 4.04 -13.25 14.66
C VAL A 67 4.41 -14.21 13.53
N VAL A 68 5.52 -13.98 12.84
CA VAL A 68 6.03 -14.93 11.81
C VAL A 68 6.44 -16.25 12.45
N ARG A 69 7.22 -16.22 13.55
CA ARG A 69 7.72 -17.41 14.25
C ARG A 69 6.62 -18.25 14.89
N GLU A 70 5.73 -17.60 15.65
CA GLU A 70 4.73 -18.28 16.49
C GLU A 70 3.46 -18.64 15.71
N MET A 71 3.01 -17.77 14.81
CA MET A 71 1.72 -17.94 14.09
C MET A 71 1.90 -18.39 12.63
N GLY A 72 3.14 -18.56 12.18
CA GLY A 72 3.46 -18.97 10.80
C GLY A 72 3.02 -17.95 9.75
N ALA A 73 2.99 -16.66 10.10
CA ALA A 73 2.45 -15.59 9.25
C ALA A 73 3.42 -15.13 8.15
N LYS A 74 3.72 -16.01 7.19
CA LYS A 74 4.70 -15.75 6.11
C LYS A 74 4.21 -14.83 4.99
N GLU A 75 2.95 -14.41 5.03
CA GLU A 75 2.31 -13.56 4.00
C GLU A 75 1.76 -12.28 4.63
N ALA A 76 1.83 -11.16 3.91
CA ALA A 76 1.56 -9.82 4.45
C ALA A 76 0.13 -9.66 5.04
N ASN A 77 -0.89 -10.21 4.40
CA ASN A 77 -2.26 -10.15 4.91
C ASN A 77 -2.50 -11.08 6.10
N ARG A 78 -1.79 -12.21 6.19
CA ARG A 78 -1.78 -13.07 7.37
C ARG A 78 -1.10 -12.37 8.55
N ALA A 79 0.06 -11.73 8.32
CA ALA A 79 0.71 -10.91 9.34
C ALA A 79 -0.19 -9.75 9.77
N LYS A 80 -0.90 -9.09 8.84
CA LYS A 80 -1.92 -8.08 9.14
C LYS A 80 -3.04 -8.61 10.03
N ALA A 81 -3.53 -9.83 9.80
CA ALA A 81 -4.60 -10.40 10.61
C ALA A 81 -4.17 -10.65 12.06
N PHE A 82 -2.92 -11.09 12.28
CA PHE A 82 -2.42 -11.42 13.62
C PHE A 82 -1.80 -10.23 14.37
N SER A 83 -1.13 -9.30 13.68
CA SER A 83 -0.43 -8.16 14.30
C SER A 83 -1.11 -6.81 14.09
N ARG A 84 -2.16 -6.75 13.26
CA ARG A 84 -2.80 -5.50 12.82
C ARG A 84 -1.91 -4.57 11.99
N VAL A 85 -0.72 -5.01 11.56
CA VAL A 85 0.16 -4.19 10.71
C VAL A 85 -0.60 -3.65 9.48
N GLY A 86 -0.55 -2.34 9.31
CA GLY A 86 -1.22 -1.65 8.20
C GLY A 86 -2.75 -1.50 8.33
N MET A 87 -3.35 -1.79 9.49
CA MET A 87 -4.79 -1.54 9.75
C MET A 87 -5.10 -0.11 10.22
N GLY A 88 -4.08 0.64 10.65
CA GLY A 88 -4.30 2.00 11.15
C GLY A 88 -4.67 3.01 10.05
N ARG A 89 -4.82 4.29 10.43
CA ARG A 89 -5.34 5.35 9.55
C ARG A 89 -4.60 5.51 8.22
N CYS A 90 -3.30 5.18 8.19
CA CYS A 90 -2.51 5.20 6.95
C CYS A 90 -2.84 4.07 5.97
N GLN A 91 -3.50 3.00 6.43
CA GLN A 91 -3.86 1.80 5.66
C GLN A 91 -2.64 1.13 4.99
N GLY A 92 -1.53 1.03 5.73
CA GLY A 92 -0.31 0.36 5.26
C GLY A 92 0.62 1.20 4.39
N ARG A 93 0.27 2.44 4.05
CA ARG A 93 1.09 3.29 3.15
C ARG A 93 2.55 3.47 3.57
N PHE A 94 2.79 3.53 4.87
CA PHE A 94 4.15 3.73 5.41
C PHE A 94 4.84 2.42 5.78
N CYS A 95 4.09 1.46 6.33
CA CYS A 95 4.66 0.25 6.90
C CYS A 95 4.64 -0.96 5.97
N ALA A 96 3.93 -0.93 4.83
CA ALA A 96 3.78 -2.11 3.96
C ALA A 96 5.11 -2.63 3.40
N HIS A 97 5.95 -1.74 2.87
CA HIS A 97 7.23 -2.15 2.28
C HIS A 97 8.20 -2.65 3.34
N ALA A 98 8.48 -1.85 4.37
CA ALA A 98 9.37 -2.27 5.45
C ALA A 98 8.87 -3.53 6.19
N GLY A 99 7.55 -3.62 6.44
CA GLY A 99 6.96 -4.81 7.05
C GLY A 99 7.11 -6.06 6.19
N ALA A 100 6.98 -5.96 4.87
CA ALA A 100 7.19 -7.09 3.97
C ALA A 100 8.65 -7.57 4.00
N GLU A 101 9.63 -6.66 4.06
CA GLU A 101 11.06 -7.00 4.19
C GLU A 101 11.35 -7.72 5.52
N VAL A 102 10.79 -7.24 6.63
CA VAL A 102 10.92 -7.89 7.95
C VAL A 102 10.31 -9.30 7.93
N ILE A 103 9.12 -9.46 7.35
CA ILE A 103 8.45 -10.76 7.23
C ILE A 103 9.26 -11.71 6.34
N ALA A 104 9.74 -11.23 5.19
CA ALA A 104 10.53 -12.03 4.23
C ALA A 104 11.81 -12.54 4.87
N ALA A 105 12.53 -11.63 5.56
CA ALA A 105 13.77 -11.96 6.25
C ALA A 105 13.57 -12.99 7.36
N GLU A 106 12.52 -12.82 8.18
CA GLU A 106 12.22 -13.74 9.27
C GLU A 106 11.73 -15.11 8.77
N ALA A 107 10.83 -15.11 7.78
CA ALA A 107 10.29 -16.34 7.21
C ALA A 107 11.28 -17.08 6.29
N ARG A 108 12.40 -16.44 5.94
CA ARG A 108 13.41 -16.90 4.97
C ARG A 108 12.78 -17.27 3.63
N VAL A 109 11.91 -16.40 3.14
CA VAL A 109 11.23 -16.55 1.84
C VAL A 109 11.57 -15.35 0.94
N PRO A 110 11.51 -15.52 -0.39
CA PRO A 110 11.60 -14.39 -1.30
C PRO A 110 10.50 -13.35 -1.03
N LEU A 111 10.79 -12.07 -1.23
CA LEU A 111 9.86 -10.95 -0.97
C LEU A 111 8.54 -11.12 -1.74
N GLU A 112 8.61 -11.69 -2.94
CA GLU A 112 7.47 -11.95 -3.82
C GLU A 112 6.47 -12.91 -3.16
N ALA A 113 6.95 -13.87 -2.35
CA ALA A 113 6.09 -14.83 -1.64
C ALA A 113 5.35 -14.20 -0.45
N VAL A 114 5.90 -13.13 0.14
CA VAL A 114 5.22 -12.36 1.19
C VAL A 114 4.05 -11.57 0.61
N GLY A 115 4.18 -11.12 -0.63
CA GLY A 115 3.14 -10.38 -1.34
C GLY A 115 2.95 -8.96 -0.80
N ARG A 116 1.74 -8.42 -0.99
CA ARG A 116 1.39 -7.05 -0.58
C ARG A 116 0.15 -7.00 0.29
N LEU A 117 0.07 -5.99 1.13
CA LEU A 117 -1.17 -5.64 1.82
C LEU A 117 -2.26 -5.32 0.78
N ARG A 118 -3.40 -6.01 0.88
CA ARG A 118 -4.54 -5.77 0.00
C ARG A 118 -5.24 -4.48 0.40
N GLY A 119 -5.22 -3.50 -0.51
CA GLY A 119 -5.98 -2.27 -0.38
C GLY A 119 -7.47 -2.54 -0.64
N GLN A 120 -8.32 -1.97 0.19
CA GLN A 120 -9.78 -2.02 0.06
C GLN A 120 -10.34 -0.60 -0.14
N ALA A 121 -11.52 -0.52 -0.75
CA ALA A 121 -12.23 0.76 -0.84
C ALA A 121 -12.78 1.16 0.54
N PRO A 122 -12.85 2.47 0.87
CA PRO A 122 -12.32 3.60 0.10
C PRO A 122 -10.80 3.80 0.31
N VAL A 123 -10.09 4.25 -0.73
CA VAL A 123 -8.62 4.45 -0.69
C VAL A 123 -8.21 5.45 0.40
N LYS A 124 -8.99 6.51 0.61
CA LYS A 124 -8.83 7.46 1.73
C LYS A 124 -10.09 7.40 2.60
N PRO A 125 -9.98 7.54 3.93
CA PRO A 125 -11.16 7.63 4.79
C PRO A 125 -12.08 8.75 4.31
N LEU A 126 -13.36 8.44 4.14
CA LEU A 126 -14.40 9.39 3.78
C LEU A 126 -15.32 9.61 5.00
N PRO A 127 -15.69 10.85 5.32
CA PRO A 127 -16.73 11.12 6.31
C PRO A 127 -18.03 10.39 5.95
N MET A 128 -18.69 9.79 6.94
CA MET A 128 -19.96 9.08 6.71
C MET A 128 -21.05 10.00 6.14
N ALA A 129 -21.02 11.30 6.50
CA ALA A 129 -21.93 12.31 5.98
C ALA A 129 -21.88 12.50 4.44
N LEU A 130 -20.77 12.13 3.79
CA LEU A 130 -20.68 12.17 2.33
C LEU A 130 -21.41 11.00 1.65
N VAL A 131 -21.63 9.90 2.37
CA VAL A 131 -22.28 8.70 1.81
C VAL A 131 -23.81 8.86 1.82
N SER A 132 -24.37 9.53 2.84
CA SER A 132 -25.83 9.75 2.96
C SER A 132 -26.39 10.70 1.89
N THR A 133 -25.60 11.67 1.43
CA THR A 133 -26.03 12.67 0.43
C THR A 133 -26.15 12.13 -0.99
N CYS A 134 -25.53 10.98 -1.29
CA CYS A 134 -25.70 10.32 -2.59
C CYS A 134 -26.96 9.45 -2.61
N ALA A 135 -27.33 8.85 -1.47
CA ALA A 135 -28.53 8.02 -1.35
C ALA A 135 -29.84 8.84 -1.32
N SER A 136 -29.81 10.10 -0.85
CA SER A 136 -31.01 10.95 -0.77
C SER A 136 -31.38 11.71 -2.05
N ARG A 137 -30.63 11.52 -3.16
CA ARG A 137 -30.91 12.13 -4.47
C ARG A 137 -31.55 11.17 -5.49
N GLU A 138 -31.95 9.98 -5.06
CA GLU A 138 -32.56 8.94 -5.93
C GLU A 138 -34.08 8.73 -5.72
N THR A 139 -34.74 9.53 -4.89
CA THR A 139 -36.22 9.67 -4.86
C THR A 139 -36.63 10.94 -5.56
#